data_AF-A0A7M2SQF4-F1
#
_entry.id   AF-A0A7M2SQF4-F1
#
_cell.length_a   1.000
_cell.length_b   1.000
_cell.length_c   1.000
_cell.angle_alpha   90.00
_cell.angle_beta   90.00
_cell.angle_gamma   90.00
#
_symmetry.space_group_name_H-M   'P 1'
#
loop_
_entity.id
_entity.type
_entity.pdbx_description
1 polymer ?
#
loop_
_entity_poly.entity_id
_entity_poly.type
_entity_poly.pdbx_seq_one_letter_code
_entity_poly.pdbx_strand_id
1 'polypeptide(L)'
;MAGLKMRTDPEIRARLGESALSHLRTQLRAVDCQTCGSRFRRWQKPALAVYAEGERAQASLHHAGCHRPGWHEGRLGPVPEGRHLTWRAGTFVMPSAMTFGLSSEDIPFFLVNPSYESALLQDSDGEGWRVWTVDLFQELGLDRGLEALKSDAPTRALSASIDGEWISITVRAGKVRHHWLDIPLTAETAGLVRSRGSIVVAVTTRVDVYQPLSHFQVEAYMAAGLMAVGVAALSSPKDAARRRRKR
;
A
#
# COMPACT_ATOMS: atom_id res chain seq x y z
N MET A 1 -12.97 -13.89 9.17
CA MET A 1 -13.42 -13.35 7.87
C MET A 1 -13.18 -14.40 6.79
N ALA A 2 -14.15 -14.66 5.92
CA ALA A 2 -13.94 -15.54 4.77
C ALA A 2 -13.02 -14.84 3.76
N GLY A 3 -11.89 -15.46 3.40
CA GLY A 3 -10.96 -14.91 2.41
C GLY A 3 -11.53 -14.88 0.99
N LEU A 4 -10.91 -14.09 0.12
CA LEU A 4 -11.25 -14.01 -1.31
C LEU A 4 -11.18 -15.40 -1.96
N LYS A 5 -12.24 -15.80 -2.66
CA LYS A 5 -12.23 -17.01 -3.50
C LYS A 5 -11.71 -16.66 -4.89
N MET A 6 -10.48 -17.05 -5.19
CA MET A 6 -9.84 -16.87 -6.50
C MET A 6 -9.62 -18.21 -7.21
N ARG A 7 -9.59 -18.18 -8.54
CA ARG A 7 -9.22 -19.32 -9.40
C ARG A 7 -7.71 -19.39 -9.46
N THR A 8 -7.17 -20.57 -9.19
CA THR A 8 -5.74 -20.91 -9.30
C THR A 8 -5.61 -22.18 -10.13
N ASP A 9 -4.49 -22.32 -10.83
CA ASP A 9 -4.12 -23.54 -11.55
C ASP A 9 -3.19 -24.42 -10.69
N PRO A 10 -2.88 -25.66 -11.12
CA PRO A 10 -1.99 -26.55 -10.37
C PRO A 10 -0.58 -25.97 -10.16
N GLU A 11 -0.04 -25.25 -11.15
CA GLU A 11 1.31 -24.70 -11.08
C GLU A 11 1.42 -23.59 -10.01
N ILE A 12 0.48 -22.65 -9.97
CA ILE A 12 0.40 -21.64 -8.89
C ILE A 12 0.37 -22.32 -7.52
N ARG A 13 -0.46 -23.37 -7.37
CA ARG A 13 -0.59 -24.05 -6.07
C ARG A 13 0.69 -24.75 -5.65
N ALA A 14 1.38 -25.39 -6.60
CA ALA A 14 2.64 -26.07 -6.36
C ALA A 14 3.75 -25.08 -5.97
N ARG A 15 3.84 -23.94 -6.67
CA ARG A 15 4.91 -22.95 -6.45
C ARG A 15 4.67 -22.07 -5.23
N LEU A 16 3.47 -21.50 -5.07
CA LEU A 16 3.17 -20.59 -3.96
C LEU A 16 2.94 -21.33 -2.64
N GLY A 17 2.44 -22.57 -2.69
CA GLY A 17 1.97 -23.28 -1.52
C GLY A 17 0.73 -22.63 -0.86
N GLU A 18 0.17 -23.32 0.13
CA GLU A 18 -1.08 -22.87 0.76
C GLU A 18 -0.88 -21.66 1.68
N SER A 19 0.31 -21.48 2.27
CA SER A 19 0.64 -20.33 3.12
C SER A 19 0.54 -19.01 2.35
N ALA A 20 1.27 -18.88 1.22
CA ALA A 20 1.24 -17.68 0.41
C ALA A 20 -0.15 -17.44 -0.20
N LEU A 21 -0.81 -18.51 -0.67
CA LEU A 21 -2.19 -18.41 -1.17
C LEU A 21 -3.16 -17.92 -0.10
N SER A 22 -3.07 -18.43 1.13
CA SER A 22 -3.88 -17.96 2.25
C SER A 22 -3.66 -16.47 2.51
N HIS A 23 -2.40 -16.03 2.53
CA HIS A 23 -2.07 -14.61 2.65
C HIS A 23 -2.67 -13.77 1.51
N LEU A 24 -2.52 -14.18 0.26
CA LEU A 24 -3.13 -13.49 -0.88
C LEU A 24 -4.65 -13.40 -0.76
N ARG A 25 -5.34 -14.46 -0.31
CA ARG A 25 -6.81 -14.45 -0.11
C ARG A 25 -7.24 -13.45 0.97
N THR A 26 -6.37 -13.13 1.93
CA THR A 26 -6.67 -12.17 3.00
C THR A 26 -6.29 -10.74 2.66
N GLN A 27 -5.30 -10.54 1.79
CA GLN A 27 -4.76 -9.22 1.46
C GLN A 27 -5.40 -8.65 0.18
N LEU A 28 -5.56 -9.48 -0.85
CA LEU A 28 -6.14 -9.02 -2.10
C LEU A 28 -7.63 -8.71 -1.97
N ARG A 29 -8.10 -7.81 -2.81
CA ARG A 29 -9.48 -7.37 -2.96
C ARG A 29 -9.82 -7.43 -4.44
N ALA A 30 -10.95 -8.03 -4.80
CA ALA A 30 -11.38 -8.09 -6.19
C ALA A 30 -12.23 -6.86 -6.53
N VAL A 31 -11.60 -5.69 -6.69
CA VAL A 31 -12.29 -4.46 -7.08
C VAL A 31 -12.33 -4.32 -8.60
N ASP A 32 -11.18 -4.08 -9.26
CA ASP A 32 -11.09 -3.94 -10.71
C ASP A 32 -10.15 -4.96 -11.37
N CYS A 33 -10.53 -5.48 -12.54
CA CYS A 33 -9.69 -6.40 -13.30
C CYS A 33 -8.41 -5.71 -13.78
N GLN A 34 -7.24 -6.28 -13.48
CA GLN A 34 -5.94 -5.72 -13.84
C GLN A 34 -5.63 -5.76 -15.35
N THR A 35 -6.48 -6.38 -16.16
CA THR A 35 -6.34 -6.37 -17.63
C THR A 35 -7.27 -5.35 -18.30
N CYS A 36 -8.56 -5.33 -17.94
CA CYS A 36 -9.56 -4.52 -18.65
C CYS A 36 -10.06 -3.30 -17.84
N GLY A 37 -9.59 -3.13 -16.61
CA GLY A 37 -10.00 -2.04 -15.71
C GLY A 37 -11.46 -2.08 -15.24
N SER A 38 -12.25 -3.07 -15.67
CA SER A 38 -13.65 -3.18 -15.30
C SER A 38 -13.83 -3.90 -13.97
N ARG A 39 -14.83 -3.48 -13.19
CA ARG A 39 -15.16 -4.05 -11.87
C ARG A 39 -15.43 -5.56 -11.92
N PHE A 40 -15.06 -6.27 -10.86
CA PHE A 40 -15.52 -7.64 -10.65
C PHE A 40 -17.00 -7.70 -10.28
N ARG A 41 -17.72 -8.69 -10.80
CA ARG A 41 -19.10 -8.95 -10.39
C ARG A 41 -19.13 -9.72 -9.07
N ARG A 42 -20.19 -9.52 -8.27
CA ARG A 42 -20.37 -10.09 -6.91
C ARG A 42 -20.06 -11.59 -6.78
N TRP A 43 -20.37 -12.40 -7.79
CA TRP A 43 -20.20 -13.86 -7.77
C TRP A 43 -19.05 -14.36 -8.64
N GLN A 44 -18.31 -13.45 -9.28
CA GLN A 44 -17.22 -13.80 -10.16
C GLN A 44 -15.96 -14.11 -9.36
N LYS A 45 -15.46 -15.34 -9.47
CA LYS A 45 -14.15 -15.69 -8.92
C LYS A 45 -13.06 -15.15 -9.85
N PRO A 46 -12.21 -14.20 -9.41
CA PRO A 46 -11.10 -13.68 -10.20
C PRO A 46 -10.11 -14.80 -10.52
N ALA A 47 -9.47 -14.75 -11.68
CA ALA A 47 -8.29 -15.53 -12.00
C ALA A 47 -7.05 -14.87 -11.37
N LEU A 48 -6.26 -15.65 -10.65
CA LEU A 48 -4.95 -15.22 -10.15
C LEU A 48 -3.89 -15.52 -11.21
N ALA A 49 -3.19 -14.49 -11.69
CA ALA A 49 -2.00 -14.65 -12.51
C ALA A 49 -0.77 -14.24 -11.70
N VAL A 50 0.32 -14.98 -11.85
CA VAL A 50 1.61 -14.68 -11.21
C VAL A 50 2.67 -14.52 -12.29
N TYR A 51 3.33 -13.37 -12.31
CA TYR A 51 4.48 -13.12 -13.17
C TYR A 51 5.73 -13.10 -12.29
N ALA A 52 6.72 -13.93 -12.62
CA ALA A 52 7.93 -14.10 -11.81
C ALA A 52 9.21 -13.81 -12.60
N GLU A 53 10.15 -13.15 -11.93
CA GLU A 53 11.48 -12.81 -12.43
C GLU A 53 12.49 -12.97 -11.28
N GLY A 54 13.26 -14.07 -11.32
CA GLY A 54 14.17 -14.44 -10.23
C GLY A 54 13.41 -14.70 -8.92
N GLU A 55 13.87 -14.09 -7.84
CA GLU A 55 13.28 -14.21 -6.49
C GLU A 55 12.09 -13.27 -6.26
N ARG A 56 11.59 -12.61 -7.30
CA ARG A 56 10.48 -11.64 -7.19
C ARG A 56 9.34 -12.05 -8.11
N ALA A 57 8.12 -11.85 -7.64
CA ALA A 57 6.94 -12.05 -8.46
C ALA A 57 5.85 -11.03 -8.16
N GLN A 58 4.96 -10.85 -9.11
CA GLN A 58 3.75 -10.06 -8.97
C GLN A 58 2.53 -10.98 -9.16
N ALA A 59 1.72 -11.08 -8.11
CA ALA A 59 0.42 -11.73 -8.15
C ALA A 59 -0.65 -10.69 -8.46
N SER A 60 -1.57 -10.96 -9.38
CA SER A 60 -2.65 -10.03 -9.74
C SER A 60 -3.96 -10.70 -10.14
N LEU A 61 -5.07 -9.98 -9.96
CA LEU A 61 -6.43 -10.48 -10.17
C LEU A 61 -7.01 -10.02 -11.52
N HIS A 62 -7.60 -10.96 -12.23
CA HIS A 62 -8.19 -10.74 -13.55
C HIS A 62 -9.57 -11.38 -13.69
N HIS A 63 -10.39 -10.88 -14.61
CA HIS A 63 -11.52 -11.67 -15.08
C HIS A 63 -11.01 -12.92 -15.78
N ALA A 64 -11.67 -14.07 -15.57
CA ALA A 64 -11.26 -15.34 -16.18
C ALA A 64 -11.26 -15.33 -17.72
N GLY A 65 -12.02 -14.44 -18.36
CA GLY A 65 -11.98 -14.23 -19.82
C GLY A 65 -10.89 -13.28 -20.29
N CYS A 66 -10.37 -12.42 -19.40
CA CYS A 66 -9.28 -11.49 -19.72
C CYS A 66 -7.91 -12.13 -19.52
N HIS A 67 -7.76 -12.97 -18.49
CA HIS A 67 -6.53 -13.68 -18.22
C HIS A 67 -6.84 -15.04 -17.60
N ARG A 68 -6.12 -16.08 -18.05
CA ARG A 68 -6.20 -17.40 -17.43
C ARG A 68 -5.40 -17.41 -16.13
N PRO A 69 -5.82 -18.15 -15.09
CA PRO A 69 -4.95 -18.33 -13.95
C PRO A 69 -3.71 -19.12 -14.38
N GLY A 70 -2.53 -18.70 -13.92
CA GLY A 70 -1.27 -19.33 -14.32
C GLY A 70 -0.04 -18.67 -13.72
N TRP A 71 1.03 -19.44 -13.69
CA TRP A 71 2.38 -18.96 -13.42
C TRP A 71 3.08 -18.61 -14.74
N HIS A 72 3.72 -17.46 -14.79
CA HIS A 72 4.37 -16.94 -15.98
C HIS A 72 5.80 -16.51 -15.64
N GLU A 73 6.77 -17.12 -16.30
CA GLU A 73 8.18 -16.71 -16.23
C GLU A 73 8.44 -15.55 -17.18
N GLY A 74 9.28 -14.61 -16.77
CA GLY A 74 9.74 -13.51 -17.59
C GLY A 74 9.43 -12.16 -16.97
N ARG A 75 9.68 -11.09 -17.73
CA ARG A 75 9.55 -9.70 -17.28
C ARG A 75 8.25 -9.54 -16.49
N LEU A 76 8.35 -9.12 -15.22
CA LEU A 76 7.20 -8.70 -14.40
C LEU A 76 6.29 -7.89 -15.32
N GLY A 77 5.10 -8.43 -15.62
CA GLY A 77 4.36 -8.12 -16.85
C GLY A 77 4.16 -6.63 -17.08
N PRO A 78 3.85 -6.19 -18.32
CA PRO A 78 3.50 -4.80 -18.56
C PRO A 78 2.32 -4.45 -17.65
N VAL A 79 2.60 -3.71 -16.56
CA VAL A 79 1.58 -2.95 -15.84
C VAL A 79 0.93 -2.13 -16.94
N PRO A 80 -0.37 -2.34 -17.25
CA PRO A 80 -1.01 -1.54 -18.28
C PRO A 80 -0.74 -0.08 -17.94
N GLU A 81 -0.29 0.70 -18.92
CA GLU A 81 0.04 2.12 -18.75
C GLU A 81 -1.19 2.97 -18.31
N GLY A 82 -2.34 2.33 -18.08
CA GLY A 82 -3.57 2.89 -17.53
C GLY A 82 -3.71 2.70 -16.02
N ARG A 83 -4.23 3.75 -15.36
CA ARG A 83 -4.62 3.82 -13.94
C ARG A 83 -5.62 2.73 -13.51
N HIS A 84 -5.17 1.50 -13.30
CA HIS A 84 -5.99 0.42 -12.74
C HIS A 84 -5.51 0.13 -11.32
N LEU A 85 -5.74 1.14 -10.48
CA LEU A 85 -5.11 1.40 -9.20
C LEU A 85 -5.05 0.16 -8.29
N THR A 86 -3.88 -0.46 -8.15
CA THR A 86 -3.58 -1.47 -7.13
C THR A 86 -3.56 -0.89 -5.72
N TRP A 87 -3.71 0.42 -5.58
CA TRP A 87 -3.60 1.10 -4.30
C TRP A 87 -4.82 1.96 -3.98
N ARG A 88 -5.12 2.12 -2.69
CA ARG A 88 -6.08 3.10 -2.16
C ARG A 88 -5.48 3.78 -0.95
N ALA A 89 -5.77 5.06 -0.79
CA ALA A 89 -5.29 5.84 0.33
C ALA A 89 -6.39 6.76 0.88
N GLY A 90 -6.20 7.16 2.13
CA GLY A 90 -7.10 8.03 2.86
C GLY A 90 -6.37 8.67 4.03
N THR A 91 -6.96 9.72 4.58
CA THR A 91 -6.36 10.46 5.69
C THR A 91 -7.31 10.52 6.87
N PHE A 92 -6.75 10.51 8.08
CA PHE A 92 -7.50 10.68 9.32
C PHE A 92 -6.59 11.28 10.39
N VAL A 93 -7.17 11.64 11.54
CA VAL A 93 -6.44 12.10 12.72
C VAL A 93 -6.54 11.01 13.77
N MET A 94 -5.40 10.54 14.28
CA MET A 94 -5.36 9.67 15.45
C MET A 94 -5.26 10.52 16.72
N PRO A 95 -6.24 10.43 17.64
CA PRO A 95 -6.21 11.19 18.88
C PRO A 95 -5.03 10.80 19.77
N SER A 96 -4.39 11.77 20.42
CA SER A 96 -3.24 11.55 21.32
C SER A 96 -3.52 10.53 22.42
N ALA A 97 -4.73 10.54 22.98
CA ALA A 97 -5.18 9.59 24.00
C ALA A 97 -5.14 8.12 23.55
N MET A 98 -5.19 7.87 22.23
CA MET A 98 -5.11 6.53 21.62
C MET A 98 -3.68 6.15 21.23
N THR A 99 -2.70 6.99 21.52
CA THR A 99 -1.28 6.72 21.25
C THR A 99 -0.54 6.17 22.47
N PHE A 100 -1.21 5.89 23.59
CA PHE A 100 -0.63 5.28 24.81
C PHE A 100 0.64 6.00 25.32
N GLY A 101 0.69 7.32 25.19
CA GLY A 101 1.84 8.14 25.61
C GLY A 101 2.98 8.21 24.60
N LEU A 102 2.80 7.67 23.38
CA LEU A 102 3.76 7.85 22.28
C LEU A 102 3.75 9.28 21.73
N SER A 103 2.63 9.99 21.86
CA SER A 103 2.50 11.41 21.53
C SER A 103 1.58 12.13 22.52
N SER A 104 1.92 13.37 22.85
CA SER A 104 1.04 14.28 23.60
C SER A 104 0.04 15.02 22.70
N GLU A 105 0.23 14.96 21.38
CA GLU A 105 -0.57 15.65 20.37
C GLU A 105 -1.26 14.66 19.45
N ASP A 106 -2.37 15.12 18.86
CA ASP A 106 -3.06 14.39 17.80
C ASP A 106 -2.12 14.23 16.59
N ILE A 107 -2.20 13.08 15.94
CA ILE A 107 -1.28 12.72 14.86
C ILE A 107 -2.07 12.60 13.56
N PRO A 108 -1.72 13.36 12.50
CA PRO A 108 -2.33 13.19 11.19
C PRO A 108 -1.72 11.98 10.48
N PHE A 109 -2.61 11.12 9.96
CA PHE A 109 -2.24 9.91 9.23
C PHE A 109 -2.62 9.99 7.76
N PHE A 110 -1.73 9.48 6.92
CA PHE A 110 -1.95 9.06 5.55
C PHE A 110 -1.85 7.54 5.50
N LEU A 111 -2.99 6.86 5.42
CA LEU A 111 -3.05 5.41 5.32
C LEU A 111 -3.19 5.00 3.88
N VAL A 112 -2.34 4.09 3.44
CA VAL A 112 -2.38 3.52 2.10
C VAL A 112 -2.33 2.01 2.15
N ASN A 113 -3.19 1.39 1.36
CA ASN A 113 -3.02 0.01 0.97
C ASN A 113 -2.54 -0.03 -0.48
N PRO A 114 -1.29 -0.45 -0.73
CA PRO A 114 -0.68 -0.43 -2.06
C PRO A 114 -1.02 -1.67 -2.93
N SER A 115 -1.81 -2.61 -2.39
CA SER A 115 -2.05 -3.94 -2.98
C SER A 115 -3.48 -4.45 -2.81
N TYR A 116 -4.44 -3.81 -3.47
CA TYR A 116 -5.81 -4.29 -3.61
C TYR A 116 -5.85 -5.48 -4.57
N GLU A 117 -5.71 -5.26 -5.88
CA GLU A 117 -5.86 -6.32 -6.89
C GLU A 117 -4.54 -6.97 -7.28
N SER A 118 -3.42 -6.47 -6.74
CA SER A 118 -2.09 -7.02 -6.99
C SER A 118 -1.20 -6.95 -5.76
N ALA A 119 -0.39 -7.98 -5.53
CA ALA A 119 0.58 -8.07 -4.45
C ALA A 119 1.97 -8.42 -4.99
N LEU A 120 3.00 -7.88 -4.35
CA LEU A 120 4.38 -8.28 -4.59
C LEU A 120 4.69 -9.51 -3.74
N LEU A 121 5.42 -10.43 -4.35
CA LEU A 121 5.90 -11.65 -3.73
C LEU A 121 7.42 -11.67 -3.79
N GLN A 122 8.02 -12.27 -2.77
CA GLN A 122 9.44 -12.57 -2.74
C GLN A 122 9.61 -14.04 -2.36
N ASP A 123 10.54 -14.72 -3.01
CA ASP A 123 11.06 -16.01 -2.55
C ASP A 123 12.26 -15.72 -1.64
N SER A 124 12.20 -16.16 -0.39
CA SER A 124 13.27 -15.97 0.58
C SER A 124 14.24 -17.14 0.50
N ASP A 125 15.21 -17.08 -0.42
CA ASP A 125 16.31 -18.05 -0.54
C ASP A 125 15.86 -19.53 -0.56
N GLY A 126 14.69 -19.83 -1.17
CA GLY A 126 14.16 -21.19 -1.27
C GLY A 126 13.30 -21.65 -0.08
N GLU A 127 13.04 -20.78 0.91
CA GLU A 127 12.02 -21.02 1.95
C GLU A 127 10.59 -20.92 1.42
N GLY A 128 10.43 -20.46 0.18
CA GLY A 128 9.18 -20.37 -0.54
C GLY A 128 8.65 -18.94 -0.62
N TRP A 129 7.66 -18.78 -1.50
CA TRP A 129 7.07 -17.49 -1.79
C TRP A 129 6.31 -16.92 -0.60
N ARG A 130 6.52 -15.64 -0.30
CA ARG A 130 5.75 -14.87 0.68
C ARG A 130 5.29 -13.55 0.09
N VAL A 131 4.22 -12.99 0.63
CA VAL A 131 3.81 -11.62 0.27
C VAL A 131 4.81 -10.64 0.88
N TRP A 132 5.36 -9.77 0.03
CA TRP A 132 6.48 -8.88 0.33
C TRP A 132 6.13 -7.40 0.14
N THR A 133 4.87 -7.08 -0.21
CA THR A 133 4.44 -5.70 -0.48
C THR A 133 4.81 -4.73 0.65
N VAL A 134 4.58 -5.08 1.93
CA VAL A 134 4.85 -4.18 3.07
C VAL A 134 6.36 -4.12 3.35
N ASP A 135 7.04 -5.26 3.28
CA ASP A 135 8.49 -5.39 3.46
C ASP A 135 9.27 -4.51 2.48
N LEU A 136 8.81 -4.36 1.23
CA LEU A 136 9.38 -3.40 0.28
C LEU A 136 9.48 -1.99 0.88
N PHE A 137 8.44 -1.51 1.57
CA PHE A 137 8.46 -0.16 2.13
C PHE A 137 9.39 -0.05 3.33
N GLN A 138 9.65 -1.15 4.04
CA GLN A 138 10.68 -1.14 5.09
C GLN A 138 12.08 -1.02 4.52
N GLU A 139 12.36 -1.70 3.40
CA GLU A 139 13.63 -1.52 2.69
C GLU A 139 13.80 -0.09 2.17
N LEU A 140 12.70 0.64 1.98
CA LEU A 140 12.70 2.07 1.66
C LEU A 140 12.85 2.98 2.90
N GLY A 141 13.01 2.42 4.09
CA GLY A 141 13.28 3.13 5.34
C GLY A 141 12.06 3.44 6.21
N LEU A 142 10.92 2.77 5.99
CA LEU A 142 9.80 2.81 6.94
C LEU A 142 10.01 1.77 8.04
N ASP A 143 9.58 2.09 9.25
CA ASP A 143 9.70 1.22 10.41
C ASP A 143 8.46 0.33 10.60
N ARG A 144 8.58 -0.71 11.42
CA ARG A 144 7.45 -1.54 11.88
C ARG A 144 7.19 -1.28 13.36
N GLY A 145 5.93 -1.39 13.75
CA GLY A 145 5.53 -1.28 15.15
C GLY A 145 5.15 0.14 15.57
N LEU A 146 4.62 0.25 16.78
CA LEU A 146 4.23 1.51 17.39
C LEU A 146 5.41 2.43 17.70
N GLU A 147 6.61 1.86 17.85
CA GLU A 147 7.86 2.61 18.09
C GLU A 147 8.18 3.59 16.97
N ALA A 148 7.71 3.32 15.75
CA ALA A 148 7.82 4.23 14.60
C ALA A 148 7.17 5.60 14.86
N LEU A 149 6.23 5.69 15.82
CA LEU A 149 5.55 6.93 16.19
C LEU A 149 6.30 7.76 17.24
N LYS A 150 7.35 7.21 17.88
CA LYS A 150 8.13 7.94 18.89
C LYS A 150 9.06 8.99 18.30
N SER A 151 9.39 8.86 17.02
CA SER A 151 10.29 9.76 16.32
C SER A 151 9.50 10.68 15.40
N ASP A 152 9.60 11.99 15.64
CA ASP A 152 9.11 13.00 14.70
C ASP A 152 10.09 13.24 13.53
N ALA A 153 11.24 12.55 13.51
CA ALA A 153 12.24 12.73 12.47
C ALA A 153 11.70 12.24 11.10
N PRO A 154 11.73 13.07 10.05
CA PRO A 154 11.25 12.67 8.74
C PRO A 154 12.01 11.48 8.16
N THR A 155 11.27 10.50 7.65
CA THR A 155 11.80 9.39 6.87
C THR A 155 12.35 9.93 5.55
N ARG A 156 13.65 9.75 5.30
CA ARG A 156 14.35 10.34 4.14
C ARG A 156 13.73 10.01 2.78
N ALA A 157 13.12 8.83 2.65
CA ALA A 157 12.48 8.41 1.41
C ALA A 157 11.10 9.07 1.20
N LEU A 158 10.49 9.65 2.22
CA LEU A 158 9.15 10.20 2.17
C LEU A 158 9.14 11.72 2.01
N SER A 159 8.19 12.22 1.22
CA SER A 159 7.87 13.64 1.15
C SER A 159 6.39 13.83 0.88
N ALA A 160 5.81 14.86 1.48
CA ALA A 160 4.43 15.25 1.31
C ALA A 160 4.33 16.61 0.61
N SER A 161 3.25 16.84 -0.13
CA SER A 161 2.89 18.15 -0.65
C SER A 161 1.39 18.34 -0.57
N ILE A 162 0.95 19.52 -0.14
CA ILE A 162 -0.47 19.89 -0.10
C ILE A 162 -0.75 20.91 -1.21
N ASP A 163 -1.81 20.68 -1.98
CA ASP A 163 -2.38 21.63 -2.94
C ASP A 163 -3.88 21.83 -2.60
N GLY A 164 -4.22 22.97 -2.01
CA GLY A 164 -5.57 23.21 -1.48
C GLY A 164 -5.97 22.21 -0.39
N GLU A 165 -6.98 21.40 -0.69
CA GLU A 165 -7.54 20.33 0.15
C GLU A 165 -7.02 18.93 -0.22
N TRP A 166 -5.96 18.86 -1.02
CA TRP A 166 -5.42 17.60 -1.52
C TRP A 166 -3.99 17.40 -1.03
N ILE A 167 -3.66 16.19 -0.60
CA ILE A 167 -2.30 15.80 -0.26
C ILE A 167 -1.77 14.75 -1.24
N SER A 168 -0.49 14.89 -1.57
CA SER A 168 0.26 13.91 -2.34
C SER A 168 1.49 13.45 -1.56
N ILE A 169 1.73 12.15 -1.55
CA ILE A 169 2.92 11.53 -0.96
C ILE A 169 3.80 10.97 -2.07
N THR A 170 5.10 11.23 -1.96
CA THR A 170 6.13 10.62 -2.81
C THR A 170 7.06 9.79 -1.95
N VAL A 171 7.26 8.54 -2.35
CA VAL A 171 8.29 7.65 -1.81
C VAL A 171 9.43 7.57 -2.83
N ARG A 172 10.67 7.87 -2.44
CA ARG A 172 11.84 7.86 -3.32
C ARG A 172 13.06 7.26 -2.62
N ALA A 173 13.55 6.13 -3.14
CA ALA A 173 14.86 5.60 -2.81
C ALA A 173 15.60 5.15 -4.09
N GLY A 174 16.76 5.75 -4.36
CA GLY A 174 17.50 5.50 -5.60
C GLY A 174 16.65 5.76 -6.85
N LYS A 175 16.44 4.73 -7.66
CA LYS A 175 15.60 4.76 -8.87
C LYS A 175 14.11 4.44 -8.61
N VAL A 176 13.79 3.89 -7.44
CA VAL A 176 12.41 3.52 -7.07
C VAL A 176 11.63 4.79 -6.72
N ARG A 177 10.44 4.93 -7.31
CA ARG A 177 9.56 6.06 -7.05
C ARG A 177 8.09 5.62 -7.00
N HIS A 178 7.45 5.79 -5.86
CA HIS A 178 6.01 5.62 -5.69
C HIS A 178 5.34 6.97 -5.49
N HIS A 179 4.13 7.10 -6.04
CA HIS A 179 3.32 8.31 -5.96
C HIS A 179 1.90 7.95 -5.57
N TRP A 180 1.44 8.54 -4.47
CA TRP A 180 0.05 8.54 -4.07
C TRP A 180 -0.43 9.98 -4.13
N LEU A 181 -1.16 10.31 -5.19
CA LEU A 181 -1.47 11.68 -5.56
C LEU A 181 -2.92 12.01 -5.25
N ASP A 182 -3.15 13.30 -4.99
CA ASP A 182 -4.47 13.92 -4.93
C ASP A 182 -5.45 13.18 -4.00
N ILE A 183 -5.02 12.94 -2.76
CA ILE A 183 -5.85 12.35 -1.71
C ILE A 183 -6.56 13.46 -0.93
N PRO A 184 -7.88 13.41 -0.77
CA PRO A 184 -8.61 14.44 -0.03
C PRO A 184 -8.13 14.54 1.42
N LEU A 185 -8.03 15.77 1.92
CA LEU A 185 -7.85 16.12 3.32
C LEU A 185 -9.13 16.79 3.86
N THR A 186 -9.48 16.49 5.10
CA THR A 186 -10.39 17.37 5.84
C THR A 186 -9.66 18.66 6.25
N ALA A 187 -10.40 19.75 6.48
CA ALA A 187 -9.80 21.01 6.95
C ALA A 187 -9.01 20.83 8.25
N GLU A 188 -9.51 19.99 9.15
CA GLU A 188 -8.85 19.61 10.41
C GLU A 188 -7.51 18.91 10.16
N THR A 189 -7.49 17.85 9.35
CA THR A 189 -6.24 17.13 9.04
C THR A 189 -5.26 18.04 8.31
N ALA A 190 -5.74 18.87 7.37
CA ALA A 190 -4.88 19.82 6.67
C ALA A 190 -4.25 20.87 7.61
N GLY A 191 -5.00 21.36 8.59
CA GLY A 191 -4.49 22.26 9.62
C GLY A 191 -3.38 21.61 10.45
N LEU A 192 -3.62 20.37 10.89
CA LEU A 192 -2.67 19.62 11.71
C LEU A 192 -1.38 19.24 10.96
N VAL A 193 -1.48 18.85 9.68
CA VAL A 193 -0.30 18.58 8.85
C VAL A 193 0.54 19.84 8.64
N ARG A 194 -0.11 21.00 8.45
CA ARG A 194 0.58 22.29 8.28
C ARG A 194 1.24 22.76 9.58
N SER A 195 0.59 22.59 10.73
CA SER A 195 1.17 22.98 12.02
C SER A 195 2.36 22.11 12.40
N ARG A 196 2.28 20.80 12.17
CA ARG A 196 3.37 19.85 12.42
C ARG A 196 4.48 19.90 11.37
N GLY A 197 4.18 20.42 10.17
CA GLY A 197 5.08 20.38 9.02
C GLY A 197 5.32 18.95 8.49
N SER A 198 4.50 17.98 8.88
CA SER A 198 4.66 16.57 8.56
C SER A 198 3.35 15.79 8.65
N ILE A 199 3.34 14.59 8.08
CA ILE A 199 2.24 13.62 8.21
C ILE A 199 2.83 12.22 8.39
N VAL A 200 2.19 11.39 9.23
CA VAL A 200 2.57 9.98 9.36
C VAL A 200 1.99 9.20 8.18
N VAL A 201 2.83 8.46 7.47
CA VAL A 201 2.45 7.57 6.38
C VAL A 201 2.44 6.14 6.90
N ALA A 202 1.29 5.48 6.82
CA ALA A 202 1.13 4.07 7.18
C ALA A 202 0.78 3.25 5.94
N VAL A 203 1.55 2.19 5.69
CA VAL A 203 1.39 1.30 4.53
C VAL A 203 0.99 -0.09 5.01
N THR A 204 -0.13 -0.62 4.52
CA THR A 204 -0.61 -1.96 4.90
C THR A 204 -1.48 -2.60 3.83
N THR A 205 -1.44 -3.92 3.67
CA THR A 205 -2.33 -4.65 2.75
C THR A 205 -3.56 -5.24 3.43
N ARG A 206 -3.78 -4.93 4.71
CA ARG A 206 -4.82 -5.56 5.53
C ARG A 206 -6.16 -4.84 5.52
N VAL A 207 -6.17 -3.57 5.14
CA VAL A 207 -7.33 -2.68 5.26
C VAL A 207 -7.98 -2.39 3.92
N ASP A 208 -9.31 -2.25 3.92
CA ASP A 208 -10.00 -1.52 2.85
C ASP A 208 -10.17 -0.07 3.31
N VAL A 209 -9.39 0.84 2.71
CA VAL A 209 -9.30 2.26 3.12
C VAL A 209 -10.62 3.02 2.91
N TYR A 210 -11.56 2.48 2.12
CA TYR A 210 -12.89 3.07 1.94
C TYR A 210 -13.95 2.53 2.91
N GLN A 211 -13.64 1.50 3.68
CA GLN A 211 -14.52 1.07 4.75
C GLN A 211 -14.22 1.85 6.02
N PRO A 212 -15.22 2.11 6.88
CA PRO A 212 -14.97 2.68 8.19
C PRO A 212 -13.94 1.84 8.94
N LEU A 213 -12.84 2.47 9.32
CA LEU A 213 -11.74 1.85 10.05
C LEU A 213 -11.65 2.54 11.41
N SER A 214 -11.72 1.77 12.49
CA SER A 214 -11.55 2.34 13.82
C SER A 214 -10.07 2.60 14.12
N HIS A 215 -9.79 3.59 14.96
CA HIS A 215 -8.42 3.85 15.43
C HIS A 215 -7.81 2.63 16.11
N PHE A 216 -8.60 1.88 16.91
CA PHE A 216 -8.17 0.62 17.53
C PHE A 216 -7.74 -0.44 16.51
N GLN A 217 -8.37 -0.50 15.34
CA GLN A 217 -7.93 -1.44 14.29
C GLN A 217 -6.60 -1.02 13.68
N VAL A 218 -6.41 0.28 13.42
CA VAL A 218 -5.13 0.81 12.92
C VAL A 218 -4.01 0.48 13.91
N GLU A 219 -4.26 0.80 15.18
CA GLU A 219 -3.33 0.55 16.28
C GLU A 219 -2.98 -0.94 16.41
N ALA A 220 -3.98 -1.83 16.40
CA ALA A 220 -3.75 -3.27 16.47
C ALA A 220 -2.88 -3.77 15.31
N TYR A 221 -3.05 -3.24 14.10
CA TYR A 221 -2.20 -3.59 12.97
C TYR A 221 -0.77 -3.02 13.10
N MET A 222 -0.61 -1.82 13.65
CA MET A 222 0.73 -1.28 13.94
C MET A 222 1.43 -2.11 15.02
N ALA A 223 0.76 -2.40 16.13
CA ALA A 223 1.28 -3.22 17.23
C ALA A 223 1.66 -4.64 16.77
N ALA A 224 0.89 -5.22 15.85
CA ALA A 224 1.18 -6.53 15.26
C ALA A 224 2.28 -6.49 14.17
N GLY A 225 2.87 -5.32 13.87
CA GLY A 225 3.89 -5.18 12.82
C GLY A 225 3.35 -5.45 11.41
N LEU A 226 2.03 -5.27 11.20
CA LEU A 226 1.35 -5.47 9.92
C LEU A 226 1.24 -4.19 9.09
N MET A 227 1.91 -3.12 9.55
CA MET A 227 2.05 -1.85 8.84
C MET A 227 3.52 -1.45 8.80
N ALA A 228 3.94 -0.87 7.68
CA ALA A 228 5.17 -0.08 7.61
C ALA A 228 4.81 1.40 7.81
N VAL A 229 5.50 2.10 8.69
CA VAL A 229 5.16 3.46 9.12
C VAL A 229 6.38 4.37 8.96
N GLY A 230 6.16 5.59 8.50
CA GLY A 230 7.21 6.61 8.43
C GLY A 230 6.65 8.01 8.42
N VAL A 231 7.50 9.02 8.64
CA VAL A 231 7.09 10.42 8.71
C VAL A 231 7.45 11.12 7.39
N ALA A 232 6.46 11.65 6.70
CA ALA A 232 6.67 12.44 5.49
C ALA A 232 6.73 13.94 5.84
N ALA A 233 7.88 14.58 5.59
CA ALA A 233 8.00 16.02 5.72
C ALA A 233 7.19 16.76 4.65
N LEU A 234 6.51 17.83 5.04
CA LEU A 234 5.80 18.72 4.12
C LEU A 234 6.81 19.55 3.32
N SER A 235 6.72 19.45 1.99
CA SER A 235 7.56 20.24 1.08
C SER A 235 7.25 21.72 1.25
N SER A 236 8.29 22.56 1.35
CA SER A 236 8.09 24.01 1.33
C SER A 236 7.50 24.47 -0.03
N PRO A 237 6.62 25.48 -0.06
CA PRO A 237 6.02 25.99 -1.30
C PRO A 237 7.04 26.39 -2.39
N LYS A 238 8.24 26.83 -1.98
CA LYS A 238 9.35 27.19 -2.89
C LYS A 238 9.86 25.99 -3.71
N ASP A 239 9.79 24.77 -3.17
CA ASP A 239 10.23 23.55 -3.86
C ASP A 239 9.20 23.06 -4.88
N ALA A 240 7.91 23.31 -4.64
CA ALA A 240 6.83 22.98 -5.55
C ALA A 240 6.86 23.83 -6.83
N ALA A 241 7.09 25.14 -6.70
CA ALA A 241 7.20 26.08 -7.81
C ALA A 241 8.38 25.76 -8.75
N ARG A 242 9.52 25.30 -8.19
CA ARG A 242 10.70 24.91 -8.97
C ARG A 242 10.49 23.59 -9.75
N ARG A 243 9.59 22.71 -9.27
CA ARG A 243 9.24 21.45 -9.93
C ARG A 243 8.22 21.63 -11.07
N ARG A 244 7.26 22.54 -10.95
CA ARG A 244 6.31 22.88 -12.05
C ARG A 244 7.00 23.51 -13.27
N ARG A 245 8.11 24.22 -13.09
CA ARG A 245 8.89 24.80 -14.21
C ARG A 245 9.78 23.81 -14.98
N LYS A 246 9.88 22.55 -14.52
CA LYS A 246 10.73 21.51 -15.12
C LYS A 246 9.95 20.35 -15.76
N ARG A 247 8.62 20.45 -15.76
CA ARG A 247 7.72 19.60 -16.57
C ARG A 247 7.18 20.45 -17.69
#